data_AF-A0A924CBE6-F1
#
_entry.id   AF-A0A924CBE6-F1
#
_cell.length_a   1.000
_cell.length_b   1.000
_cell.length_c   1.000
_cell.angle_alpha   90.00
_cell.angle_beta   90.00
_cell.angle_gamma   90.00
#
_symmetry.space_group_name_H-M   'P 1'
#
loop_
_entity.id
_entity.type
_entity.pdbx_description
1 polymer ?
#
loop_
_entity_poly.entity_id
_entity_poly.type
_entity_poly.pdbx_seq_one_letter_code
_entity_poly.pdbx_strand_id
1 'polypeptide(L)'
;MTARDVESALLARCTAVAREGAPTAQDQREANVFRLASMVVQSRFPLESTTLRLASESYFAKNPDEKLSSGEVVRNGWVVSLPRLRDMLSHRLS
;
A
#
# COMPACT_ATOMS: atom_id res chain seq x y z
N MET A 1 13.86 14.69 3.33
CA MET A 1 13.23 13.36 3.26
C MET A 1 13.52 12.79 1.88
N THR A 2 14.20 11.65 1.83
CA THR A 2 14.60 10.98 0.58
C THR A 2 13.47 10.06 0.08
N ALA A 3 13.53 9.63 -1.18
CA ALA A 3 12.59 8.63 -1.71
C ALA A 3 12.60 7.32 -0.89
N ARG A 4 13.74 6.97 -0.28
CA ARG A 4 13.87 5.81 0.62
C ARG A 4 13.12 6.01 1.94
N ASP A 5 13.14 7.22 2.49
CA ASP A 5 12.40 7.55 3.71
C ASP A 5 10.90 7.48 3.46
N VAL A 6 10.45 7.99 2.31
CA VAL A 6 9.04 7.91 1.87
C VAL A 6 8.61 6.46 1.70
N GLU A 7 9.38 5.64 0.97
CA GLU A 7 9.08 4.22 0.79
C GLU A 7 9.05 3.48 2.13
N SER A 8 9.99 3.74 3.03
CA SER A 8 10.06 3.08 4.34
C SER A 8 8.84 3.40 5.22
N ALA A 9 8.41 4.67 5.22
CA ALA A 9 7.21 5.12 5.94
C ALA A 9 5.94 4.45 5.38
N LEU A 10 5.82 4.39 4.05
CA LEU A 10 4.68 3.73 3.40
C LEU A 10 4.64 2.22 3.65
N LEU A 11 5.81 1.55 3.63
CA LEU A 11 5.90 0.15 4.02
C LEU A 11 5.48 -0.06 5.48
N ALA A 12 5.82 0.87 6.39
CA ALA A 12 5.43 0.76 7.80
C ALA A 12 3.91 0.91 7.95
N ARG A 13 3.32 1.87 7.23
CA ARG A 13 1.86 2.07 7.19
C ARG A 13 1.12 0.86 6.62
N CYS A 14 1.63 0.27 5.53
CA CYS A 14 1.07 -0.98 4.99
C CYS A 14 1.07 -2.10 6.03
N THR A 15 2.19 -2.31 6.74
CA THR A 15 2.28 -3.36 7.76
C THR A 15 1.33 -3.11 8.93
N ALA A 16 1.24 -1.86 9.42
CA ALA A 16 0.35 -1.49 10.52
C ALA A 16 -1.13 -1.72 10.14
N VAL A 17 -1.56 -1.24 8.98
CA VAL A 17 -2.94 -1.45 8.49
C VAL A 17 -3.23 -2.93 8.29
N ALA A 18 -2.31 -3.66 7.65
CA ALA A 18 -2.47 -5.09 7.40
C ALA A 18 -2.63 -5.94 8.67
N ARG A 19 -1.84 -5.66 9.72
CA ARG A 19 -1.82 -6.44 10.96
C ARG A 19 -2.85 -5.98 12.00
N GLU A 20 -3.00 -4.68 12.17
CA GLU A 20 -3.75 -4.10 13.30
C GLU A 20 -5.18 -3.72 12.92
N GLY A 21 -5.55 -3.81 11.64
CA GLY A 21 -6.84 -3.30 11.16
C GLY A 21 -6.97 -1.78 11.36
N ALA A 22 -5.82 -1.09 11.34
CA ALA A 22 -5.69 0.34 11.59
C ALA A 22 -6.57 1.19 10.64
N PRO A 23 -6.80 2.49 10.94
CA PRO A 23 -7.73 3.30 10.16
C PRO A 23 -7.38 3.36 8.67
N THR A 24 -8.42 3.63 7.86
CA THR A 24 -8.40 3.78 6.40
C THR A 24 -7.22 4.62 5.91
N ALA A 25 -6.88 4.51 4.62
CA ALA A 25 -5.86 5.39 4.04
C ALA A 25 -6.13 6.86 4.36
N GLN A 26 -5.08 7.60 4.72
CA GLN A 26 -5.18 8.99 5.17
C GLN A 26 -5.08 9.99 4.01
N ASP A 27 -4.41 9.60 2.93
CA ASP A 27 -4.16 10.42 1.76
C ASP A 27 -4.18 9.58 0.48
N GLN A 28 -4.15 10.26 -0.67
CA GLN A 28 -4.09 9.65 -2.00
C GLN A 28 -2.97 8.60 -2.10
N ARG A 29 -1.82 8.92 -1.52
CA ARG A 29 -0.59 8.13 -1.64
C ARG A 29 -0.73 6.82 -0.87
N GLU A 30 -1.20 6.85 0.37
CA GLU A 30 -1.51 5.66 1.16
C GLU A 30 -2.53 4.78 0.44
N ALA A 31 -3.62 5.37 -0.05
CA ALA A 31 -4.69 4.62 -0.70
C ALA A 31 -4.19 3.84 -1.93
N ASN A 32 -3.40 4.51 -2.78
CA ASN A 32 -2.84 3.87 -3.96
C ASN A 32 -1.78 2.81 -3.61
N VAL A 33 -0.95 3.07 -2.60
CA VAL A 33 0.07 2.10 -2.16
C VAL A 33 -0.59 0.88 -1.49
N PHE A 34 -1.63 1.05 -0.68
CA PHE A 34 -2.38 -0.05 -0.06
C PHE A 34 -3.04 -0.93 -1.12
N ARG A 35 -3.63 -0.33 -2.16
CA ARG A 35 -4.20 -1.05 -3.29
C ARG A 35 -3.16 -1.90 -4.05
N LEU A 36 -1.96 -1.37 -4.28
CA LEU A 36 -0.88 -2.14 -4.90
C LEU A 36 -0.33 -3.21 -3.97
N ALA A 37 -0.15 -2.88 -2.70
CA ALA A 37 0.29 -3.79 -1.66
C ALA A 37 -0.65 -5.00 -1.56
N SER A 38 -1.98 -4.79 -1.54
CA SER A 38 -2.95 -5.89 -1.51
C SER A 38 -2.78 -6.83 -2.70
N MET A 39 -2.61 -6.29 -3.91
CA MET A 39 -2.44 -7.11 -5.12
C MET A 39 -1.18 -7.98 -5.07
N VAL A 40 -0.06 -7.44 -4.57
CA VAL A 40 1.22 -8.16 -4.60
C VAL A 40 1.38 -9.17 -3.45
N VAL A 41 0.67 -8.99 -2.33
CA VAL A 41 0.75 -9.90 -1.17
C VAL A 41 -0.38 -10.94 -1.14
N GLN A 42 -1.42 -10.79 -1.97
CA GLN A 42 -2.65 -11.61 -1.96
C GLN A 42 -2.40 -13.12 -1.89
N SER A 43 -1.44 -13.63 -2.66
CA SER A 43 -1.17 -15.07 -2.72
C SER A 43 -0.59 -15.66 -1.44
N ARG A 44 0.15 -14.86 -0.65
CA ARG A 44 0.85 -15.34 0.55
C ARG A 44 0.18 -14.89 1.84
N PHE A 45 -0.48 -13.73 1.81
CA PHE A 45 -1.08 -13.05 2.95
C PHE A 45 -2.51 -12.58 2.60
N PRO A 46 -3.47 -13.53 2.42
CA PRO A 46 -4.80 -13.20 1.91
C PRO A 46 -5.63 -12.33 2.86
N LEU A 47 -5.43 -12.47 4.18
CA LEU A 47 -6.12 -11.67 5.18
C LEU A 47 -5.63 -10.21 5.14
N GLU A 48 -4.32 -10.02 5.20
CA GLU A 48 -3.62 -8.74 5.12
C GLU A 48 -3.94 -8.02 3.80
N SER A 49 -3.95 -8.77 2.69
CA SER A 49 -4.38 -8.27 1.39
C SER A 49 -5.81 -7.73 1.45
N THR A 50 -6.72 -8.46 2.09
CA THR A 50 -8.12 -8.01 2.23
C THR A 50 -8.21 -6.73 3.05
N THR A 51 -7.49 -6.65 4.17
CA THR A 51 -7.46 -5.44 5.03
C THR A 51 -6.92 -4.23 4.27
N LEU A 52 -5.81 -4.37 3.56
CA LEU A 52 -5.22 -3.30 2.74
C LEU A 52 -6.17 -2.86 1.62
N ARG A 53 -6.81 -3.81 0.94
CA ARG A 53 -7.78 -3.52 -0.10
C ARG A 53 -8.94 -2.70 0.44
N LEU A 54 -9.57 -3.14 1.54
CA LEU A 54 -10.70 -2.44 2.16
C LEU A 54 -10.30 -1.03 2.63
N ALA A 55 -9.11 -0.87 3.21
CA ALA A 55 -8.59 0.43 3.62
C ALA A 55 -8.43 1.40 2.43
N SER A 56 -7.99 0.88 1.28
CA SER A 56 -7.90 1.67 0.03
C SER A 56 -9.27 1.99 -0.57
N GLU A 57 -10.18 1.02 -0.61
CA GLU A 57 -11.52 1.17 -1.19
C GLU A 57 -12.35 2.18 -0.40
N SER A 58 -12.25 2.16 0.94
CA SER A 58 -12.95 3.12 1.79
C SER A 58 -12.52 4.57 1.51
N TYR A 59 -11.26 4.79 1.17
CA TYR A 59 -10.76 6.10 0.76
C TYR A 59 -11.26 6.49 -0.64
N PHE A 60 -11.12 5.60 -1.63
CA PHE A 60 -11.53 5.89 -3.01
C PHE A 60 -13.06 6.01 -3.17
N ALA A 61 -13.86 5.44 -2.27
CA ALA A 61 -15.30 5.69 -2.24
C ALA A 61 -15.64 7.18 -2.02
N LYS A 62 -14.76 7.92 -1.32
CA LYS A 62 -14.90 9.36 -1.08
C LYS A 62 -14.14 10.19 -2.11
N ASN A 63 -13.03 9.65 -2.62
CA ASN A 63 -12.10 10.33 -3.54
C ASN A 63 -11.83 9.49 -4.80
N PRO A 64 -12.83 9.26 -5.68
CA PRO A 64 -12.70 8.31 -6.80
C PRO A 64 -11.64 8.74 -7.83
N ASP A 65 -11.49 10.04 -8.05
CA ASP A 65 -10.57 10.61 -9.07
C ASP A 65 -9.09 10.55 -8.65
N GLU A 66 -8.81 10.18 -7.39
CA GLU A 66 -7.46 10.09 -6.87
C GLU A 66 -6.80 8.73 -7.12
N LYS A 67 -7.52 7.79 -7.74
CA LYS A 67 -7.00 6.46 -8.06
C LYS A 67 -6.03 6.51 -9.24
N LEU A 68 -4.80 6.07 -9.01
CA LEU A 68 -3.73 6.09 -10.00
C LEU A 68 -3.46 4.69 -10.56
N SER A 69 -2.87 4.65 -11.76
CA SER A 69 -2.28 3.42 -12.30
C SER A 69 -1.03 3.00 -11.50
N SER A 70 -0.67 1.73 -11.58
CA SER A 70 0.53 1.21 -10.92
C SER A 70 1.82 1.92 -11.39
N GLY A 71 1.86 2.31 -12.67
CA GLY A 71 3.00 3.02 -13.25
C GLY A 71 3.16 4.44 -12.70
N GLU A 72 2.06 5.14 -12.43
CA GLU A 72 2.08 6.48 -11.81
C GLU A 72 2.56 6.43 -10.36
N VAL A 73 2.16 5.41 -9.59
CA VAL A 73 2.61 5.24 -8.20
C VAL A 73 4.13 5.03 -8.12
N VAL A 74 4.70 4.28 -9.06
CA VAL A 74 6.16 4.11 -9.17
C VAL A 74 6.83 5.41 -9.63
N ARG A 75 6.26 6.08 -10.66
CA ARG A 75 6.78 7.35 -11.18
C ARG A 75 6.80 8.46 -10.13
N ASN A 76 5.83 8.47 -9.23
CA ASN A 76 5.76 9.41 -8.10
C ASN A 76 6.75 9.10 -6.97
N GLY A 77 7.51 7.99 -7.07
CA GLY A 77 8.53 7.61 -6.09
C GLY A 77 7.97 7.14 -4.74
N TRP A 78 6.69 6.77 -4.67
CA TRP A 78 6.06 6.26 -3.44
C TRP A 78 6.48 4.81 -3.15
N VAL A 79 6.75 4.05 -4.20
CA VAL A 79 7.38 2.73 -4.16
C VAL A 79 8.42 2.67 -5.28
N VAL A 80 9.53 1.98 -5.05
CA VAL A 80 10.59 1.88 -6.07
C VAL A 80 10.17 0.93 -7.20
N SER A 81 9.53 -0.21 -6.87
CA SER A 81 9.00 -1.16 -7.84
C SER A 81 8.04 -2.14 -7.19
N LEU A 82 7.16 -2.80 -7.98
CA LEU A 82 6.24 -3.82 -7.46
C LEU A 82 6.97 -5.06 -6.89
N PRO A 83 8.02 -5.62 -7.53
CA PRO A 83 8.75 -6.74 -6.94
C PRO A 83 9.38 -6.39 -5.59
N ARG A 84 9.98 -5.20 -5.47
CA ARG A 84 10.57 -4.75 -4.19
C ARG A 84 9.50 -4.54 -3.12
N LEU A 85 8.38 -3.92 -3.48
CA LEU A 85 7.24 -3.76 -2.56
C LEU A 85 6.79 -5.10 -1.99
N ARG A 86 6.60 -6.10 -2.87
CA ARG A 86 6.24 -7.47 -2.48
C ARG A 86 7.26 -8.07 -1.53
N ASP A 87 8.55 -8.01 -1.88
CA ASP A 87 9.61 -8.66 -1.11
C ASP A 87 9.74 -8.03 0.28
N MET A 88 9.69 -6.69 0.36
CA MET A 88 9.74 -5.96 1.63
C MET A 88 8.52 -6.22 2.51
N LEU A 89 7.31 -6.23 1.93
CA LEU A 89 6.10 -6.56 2.68
C LEU A 89 6.10 -8.01 3.12
N SER A 90 6.57 -8.92 2.28
CA SER A 90 6.66 -10.35 2.64
C SER A 90 7.58 -10.58 3.83
N HIS A 91 8.69 -9.86 3.92
CA HIS A 91 9.59 -9.89 5.07
C HIS A 91 8.95 -9.28 6.33
N ARG A 92 8.09 -8.26 6.21
CA ARG A 92 7.45 -7.60 7.35
C ARG A 92 6.19 -8.32 7.85
N LEU A 93 5.54 -9.10 6.99
CA LEU A 93 4.28 -9.80 7.28
C LEU A 93 4.47 -11.27 7.66
N SER A 94 5.60 -11.89 7.31
CA SER A 94 6.04 -13.16 7.92
C SER A 94 6.23 -13.01 9.43
#